data_AF-A0A4Q3CUT6-F1
#
_entry.id   AF-A0A4Q3CUT6-F1
#
_cell.length_a   1.000
_cell.length_b   1.000
_cell.length_c   1.000
_cell.angle_alpha   90.00
_cell.angle_beta   90.00
_cell.angle_gamma   90.00
#
_symmetry.space_group_name_H-M   'P 1'
#
loop_
_entity.id
_entity.type
_entity.pdbx_description
1 polymer ?
#
loop_
_entity_poly.entity_id
_entity_poly.type
_entity_poly.pdbx_seq_one_letter_code
_entity_poly.pdbx_strand_id
1 'polypeptide(L)' 'MTNGKSLTWRVQPNWVKKLTLFVGLPVWLALGAMIITGKFFEWQAFSQFLFCIFSGVAVTQLFFVGRAFWRNDI' A
#
# COMPACT_ATOMS: atom_id res chain seq x y z
N MET A 1 20.14 7.91 -21.04
CA MET A 1 19.36 8.44 -19.90
C MET A 1 17.92 7.96 -20.06
N THR A 2 17.64 6.70 -19.72
CA THR A 2 16.28 6.15 -19.81
C THR A 2 15.48 6.61 -18.59
N ASN A 3 14.42 7.35 -18.88
CA ASN A 3 13.45 7.92 -17.95
C ASN A 3 13.24 7.07 -16.67
N GLY A 4 13.70 7.57 -15.52
CA GLY A 4 13.51 6.98 -14.19
C GLY A 4 12.07 7.07 -13.68
N LYS A 5 11.10 6.58 -14.47
CA LYS A 5 9.68 6.54 -14.10
C LYS A 5 9.23 5.10 -13.90
N SER A 6 9.29 4.63 -12.66
CA SER A 6 8.46 3.54 -12.11
C SER A 6 8.69 2.11 -12.59
N LEU A 7 9.95 1.65 -12.74
CA LEU A 7 10.24 0.22 -12.94
C LEU A 7 9.51 -0.66 -11.91
N THR A 8 9.46 -0.21 -10.65
CA THR A 8 8.77 -0.86 -9.53
C THR A 8 7.26 -1.04 -9.73
N TRP A 9 6.57 -0.11 -10.40
CA TRP A 9 5.14 -0.27 -10.67
C TRP A 9 4.90 -1.27 -11.80
N ARG A 10 5.80 -1.35 -12.79
CA ARG A 10 5.65 -2.29 -13.91
C ARG A 10 5.75 -3.75 -13.47
N VAL A 11 6.62 -4.06 -12.51
CA VAL A 11 6.82 -5.43 -12.00
C VAL A 11 5.68 -5.97 -11.13
N GLN A 12 4.77 -5.11 -10.66
CA GLN A 12 3.62 -5.57 -9.89
C GLN A 12 2.50 -6.14 -10.80
N PRO A 13 1.87 -7.26 -10.41
CA PRO A 13 0.69 -7.79 -11.10
C PRO A 13 -0.45 -6.75 -11.15
N ASN A 14 -1.26 -6.80 -12.20
CA ASN A 14 -2.40 -5.88 -12.36
C ASN A 14 -3.41 -5.98 -11.20
N TRP A 15 -3.59 -7.16 -10.59
CA TRP A 15 -4.48 -7.32 -9.44
C TRP A 15 -3.91 -6.66 -8.17
N VAL A 16 -2.58 -6.67 -7.98
CA VAL A 16 -1.92 -5.98 -6.85
C VAL A 16 -2.07 -4.48 -7.00
N LYS A 17 -1.88 -3.95 -8.22
CA LYS A 17 -2.12 -2.54 -8.53
C LYS A 17 -3.56 -2.13 -8.21
N LYS A 18 -4.53 -2.95 -8.61
CA LYS A 18 -5.95 -2.73 -8.28
C LYS A 18 -6.18 -2.77 -6.77
N LEU A 19 -5.60 -3.73 -6.06
CA LEU A 19 -5.72 -3.84 -4.60
C LEU A 19 -5.14 -2.60 -3.90
N THR A 20 -3.99 -2.09 -4.34
CA THR A 20 -3.44 -0.83 -3.84
C THR A 20 -4.35 0.37 -4.12
N LEU A 21 -4.91 0.48 -5.33
CA LEU A 21 -5.75 1.61 -5.72
C LEU A 21 -7.14 1.59 -5.07
N PHE A 22 -7.76 0.42 -4.97
CA PHE A 22 -9.14 0.28 -4.50
C PHE A 22 -9.26 -0.05 -3.02
N VAL A 23 -8.20 -0.57 -2.39
CA VAL A 23 -8.19 -0.91 -0.95
C VAL A 23 -7.16 -0.08 -0.21
N GLY A 24 -5.91 -0.08 -0.68
CA GLY A 24 -4.82 0.66 -0.02
C GLY A 24 -5.08 2.16 0.07
N LEU A 25 -5.48 2.80 -1.04
CA LEU A 25 -5.70 4.24 -1.10
C LEU A 25 -6.89 4.70 -0.24
N PRO A 26 -8.09 4.09 -0.30
CA PRO A 26 -9.18 4.47 0.60
C PRO A 26 -8.86 4.27 2.08
N VAL A 27 -8.17 3.18 2.43
CA VAL A 27 -7.75 2.92 3.81
C VAL A 27 -6.73 3.96 4.29
N TRP A 28 -5.78 4.35 3.44
CA TRP A 28 -4.83 5.41 3.74
C TRP A 28 -5.53 6.76 3.97
N LEU A 29 -6.51 7.11 3.12
CA LEU A 29 -7.30 8.32 3.28
C LEU A 29 -8.14 8.29 4.57
N ALA A 30 -8.74 7.15 4.90
CA ALA A 30 -9.50 6.97 6.14
C ALA A 30 -8.61 7.14 7.38
N LEU A 31 -7.42 6.53 7.39
CA LEU A 31 -6.43 6.71 8.46
C LEU A 31 -5.99 8.17 8.57
N GLY A 32 -5.69 8.84 7.45
CA GLY A 32 -5.33 10.25 7.42
C GLY A 32 -6.43 11.17 7.98
N ALA A 33 -7.68 10.92 7.60
CA ALA A 33 -8.83 11.65 8.12
C ALA A 33 -9.00 11.46 9.64
N MET A 34 -8.79 10.24 10.15
CA MET A 34 -8.85 9.96 11.59
C MET A 34 -7.73 10.66 12.37
N ILE A 35 -6.55 10.80 11.78
CA ILE A 35 -5.43 11.55 12.39
C ILE A 35 -5.78 13.04 12.45
N ILE A 36 -6.24 13.63 11.35
CA ILE A 36 -6.59 15.06 11.27
C ILE A 36 -7.72 15.42 12.24
N THR A 37 -8.71 14.53 12.39
CA THR A 37 -9.86 14.74 13.28
C THR A 37 -9.59 14.37 14.74
N GLY A 38 -8.41 13.86 15.08
CA GLY A 38 -8.05 13.42 16.43
C GLY A 38 -8.71 12.11 16.88
N LYS A 39 -9.59 11.50 16.07
CA LYS A 39 -10.33 10.28 16.39
C LYS A 39 -9.51 8.99 16.34
N PHE A 40 -8.24 9.09 15.93
CA PHE A 40 -7.34 7.95 15.76
C PHE A 40 -7.22 7.09 17.03
N PHE A 41 -7.12 7.73 18.19
CA PHE A 41 -7.00 7.06 19.49
C PHE A 41 -8.35 6.75 20.14
N GLU A 42 -9.39 7.52 19.83
CA GLU A 42 -10.75 7.27 20.34
C GLU A 42 -11.33 5.96 19.78
N TRP A 43 -11.07 5.68 18.49
CA TRP A 43 -11.63 4.54 17.78
C TRP A 43 -10.54 3.48 17.54
N GLN A 44 -9.84 3.11 18.62
CA GLN A 44 -8.62 2.28 18.57
C GLN A 44 -8.80 0.96 17.80
N ALA A 45 -9.90 0.24 18.03
CA ALA A 45 -10.15 -1.02 17.33
C ALA A 45 -10.33 -0.81 15.81
N PHE A 46 -11.00 0.28 15.41
CA PHE A 46 -11.22 0.61 14.00
C PHE A 46 -9.93 1.09 13.33
N SER A 47 -9.13 1.92 14.00
CA SER A 47 -7.84 2.38 13.47
C SER A 47 -6.83 1.23 13.35
N GLN A 48 -6.81 0.29 14.31
CA GLN A 48 -6.00 -0.94 14.22
C GLN A 48 -6.44 -1.83 13.06
N PHE A 49 -7.75 -2.00 12.85
CA PHE A 49 -8.28 -2.76 11.72
C PHE A 49 -7.87 -2.16 10.38
N LEU A 50 -8.02 -0.83 10.22
CA LEU A 50 -7.55 -0.12 9.02
C LEU A 50 -6.04 -0.27 8.84
N PHE A 51 -5.25 -0.16 9.91
CA PHE A 51 -3.80 -0.41 9.86
C PHE A 51 -3.45 -1.84 9.43
N CYS A 52 -4.21 -2.83 9.89
CA CYS A 52 -4.02 -4.23 9.49
C CYS A 52 -4.27 -4.41 7.99
N ILE A 53 -5.34 -3.83 7.46
CA ILE A 53 -5.63 -3.87 6.00
C ILE A 53 -4.52 -3.16 5.22
N PHE A 54 -4.14 -1.96 5.66
CA PHE A 54 -3.10 -1.17 4.99
C PHE A 54 -1.75 -1.90 4.97
N SER A 55 -1.34 -2.46 6.10
CA SER A 55 -0.09 -3.24 6.20
C SER A 55 -0.15 -4.52 5.37
N GLY A 56 -1.30 -5.21 5.28
CA GLY A 56 -1.48 -6.36 4.39
C GLY A 56 -1.28 -6.00 2.91
N VAL A 57 -1.84 -4.86 2.48
CA VAL A 57 -1.62 -4.33 1.12
C VAL A 57 -0.14 -4.00 0.90
N ALA A 58 0.49 -3.31 1.85
CA ALA A 58 1.89 -2.91 1.76
C ALA A 58 2.86 -4.11 1.71
N VAL A 59 2.63 -5.13 2.54
CA VAL A 59 3.41 -6.38 2.54
C VAL A 59 3.25 -7.10 1.21
N THR A 60 2.03 -7.16 0.66
CA THR A 60 1.78 -7.77 -0.65
C THR A 60 2.57 -7.03 -1.75
N GLN A 61 2.56 -5.70 -1.75
CA GLN A 61 3.36 -4.91 -2.69
C GLN A 61 4.86 -5.17 -2.51
N LEU A 62 5.34 -5.18 -1.27
CA LEU A 62 6.74 -5.40 -0.95
C LEU A 62 7.21 -6.78 -1.40
N PHE A 63 6.38 -7.82 -1.25
CA PHE A 63 6.68 -9.16 -1.71
C PHE A 63 6.92 -9.21 -3.23
N PHE A 64 6.07 -8.57 -4.04
CA PHE A 64 6.24 -8.56 -5.50
C PHE A 64 7.44 -7.72 -5.94
N VAL A 65 7.70 -6.61 -5.25
CA VAL A 65 8.89 -5.80 -5.51
C VAL A 65 10.15 -6.57 -5.15
N GLY A 66 10.19 -7.21 -3.97
CA GLY A 66 11.31 -8.05 -3.53
C GLY A 66 11.55 -9.24 -4.45
N ARG A 67 10.49 -9.92 -4.90
CA ARG A 67 10.59 -10.98 -5.91
C ARG A 67 11.19 -10.49 -7.22
N ALA A 68 10.80 -9.30 -7.67
CA ALA A 68 11.32 -8.72 -8.90
C ALA A 68 12.79 -8.28 -8.77
N PHE A 69 13.19 -7.73 -7.61
CA PHE A 69 14.59 -7.49 -7.28
C PHE A 69 15.42 -8.79 -7.32
N TRP A 70 14.91 -9.87 -6.72
CA TRP A 70 15.59 -11.17 -6.73
C TRP A 70 15.80 -11.74 -8.14
N ARG A 71 14.88 -11.46 -9.07
CA ARG A 71 14.97 -11.91 -10.47
C ARG A 71 15.80 -10.98 -11.36
N ASN A 72 16.34 -9.89 -10.83
CA ASN A 72 16.96 -8.80 -11.59
C ASN A 72 16.02 -8.24 -12.69
N ASP A 73 14.71 -8.22 -12.42
CA ASP A 73 13.68 -7.68 -13.32
C ASP A 73 13.54 -6.13 -13.19
N ILE A 74 14.36 -5.48 -12.33
CA ILE A 74 14.34 -4.05 -11.97
C ILE A 74 15.70 -3.42 -12.25
#